data_AF-A0AAE2ZCY3-F1
#
_entry.id   AF-A0AAE2ZCY3-F1
#
_cell.length_a   1.000
_cell.length_b   1.000
_cell.length_c   1.000
_cell.angle_alpha   90.00
_cell.angle_beta   90.00
_cell.angle_gamma   90.00
#
_symmetry.space_group_name_H-M   'P 1'
#
loop_
_entity.id
_entity.type
_entity.pdbx_description
1 polymer ?
#
loop_
_entity_poly.entity_id
_entity_poly.type
_entity_poly.pdbx_seq_one_letter_code
_entity_poly.pdbx_strand_id
1 'polypeptide(L)'
;MNKLLEWLAILSVSDIVTLIATVITILSMMISVCQARKAKSYKEQMLGNLRLIEIINTEKLLSTSIDECRKLQEKLPRGSNAAAIRATIQEKLDNARSKLNDQDNDKDIKKLVVSASEVLGQLREGNDLIDQAKVGELHSKLHDARDLCNQKILDLR
;
A
#
# COMPACT_ATOMS: atom_id res chain seq x y z
N MET A 1 11.83 -55.72 -32.04
CA MET A 1 11.51 -55.51 -30.61
C MET A 1 12.63 -55.97 -29.66
N ASN A 2 13.90 -56.00 -30.08
CA ASN A 2 15.03 -56.52 -29.27
C ASN A 2 16.24 -55.58 -29.09
N LYS A 3 16.36 -54.48 -29.85
CA LYS A 3 17.51 -53.57 -29.71
C LYS A 3 17.52 -52.77 -28.41
N LEU A 4 16.36 -52.57 -27.78
CA LEU A 4 16.26 -51.95 -26.45
C LEU A 4 16.71 -52.91 -25.32
N LEU A 5 16.54 -54.21 -25.52
CA LEU A 5 16.96 -55.24 -24.56
C LEU A 5 18.48 -55.51 -24.64
N GLU A 6 19.09 -55.46 -25.82
CA GLU A 6 20.56 -55.56 -25.97
C GLU A 6 21.31 -54.35 -25.40
N TRP A 7 20.74 -53.15 -25.51
CA TRP A 7 21.32 -51.95 -24.88
C TRP A 7 21.25 -51.98 -23.35
N LEU A 8 20.21 -52.59 -22.78
CA LEU A 8 20.08 -52.78 -21.33
C LEU A 8 21.05 -53.83 -20.78
N ALA A 9 21.54 -54.75 -21.62
CA ALA A 9 22.45 -55.83 -21.21
C ALA A 9 23.94 -55.39 -21.10
N ILE A 10 24.29 -54.19 -21.58
CA ILE A 10 25.66 -53.65 -21.54
C ILE A 10 25.84 -52.62 -20.40
N LEU A 11 24.76 -52.14 -19.77
CA LEU A 11 24.85 -51.25 -18.62
C LEU A 11 25.21 -52.03 -17.35
N SER A 12 26.28 -51.60 -16.69
CA SER A 12 26.56 -52.01 -15.31
C SER A 12 25.40 -51.56 -14.41
N VAL A 13 25.12 -52.31 -13.33
CA VAL A 13 24.16 -51.89 -12.29
C VAL A 13 24.45 -50.46 -11.79
N SER A 14 25.73 -50.06 -11.76
CA SER A 14 26.15 -48.68 -11.44
C SER A 14 25.62 -47.63 -12.41
N ASP A 15 25.54 -47.95 -13.70
CA ASP A 15 25.13 -47.01 -14.75
C ASP A 15 23.61 -46.81 -14.72
N ILE A 16 22.86 -47.87 -14.44
CA ILE A 16 21.40 -47.82 -14.24
C ILE A 16 21.07 -46.95 -13.02
N VAL A 17 21.78 -47.17 -11.90
CA VAL A 17 21.58 -46.38 -10.66
C VAL A 17 21.91 -44.91 -10.90
N THR A 18 22.99 -44.61 -11.62
CA THR A 18 23.39 -43.23 -11.94
C THR A 18 22.37 -42.53 -12.83
N LEU A 19 21.81 -43.25 -13.82
CA LEU A 19 20.76 -42.72 -14.69
C LEU A 19 19.48 -42.42 -13.90
N ILE A 20 19.04 -43.34 -13.03
CA ILE A 20 17.89 -43.13 -12.14
C ILE A 20 18.11 -41.92 -11.22
N ALA A 21 19.29 -41.81 -10.59
CA ALA A 21 19.63 -40.68 -9.72
C ALA A 21 19.61 -39.34 -10.46
N THR A 22 20.06 -39.33 -11.72
CA THR A 22 20.04 -38.13 -12.58
C THR A 22 18.61 -37.73 -12.92
N VAL A 23 17.75 -38.69 -13.29
CA VAL A 23 16.33 -38.43 -13.56
C VAL A 23 15.62 -37.88 -12.32
N ILE A 24 15.87 -38.47 -11.15
CA ILE A 24 15.31 -37.99 -9.88
C ILE A 24 15.75 -36.55 -9.61
N THR A 25 17.04 -36.25 -9.79
CA THR A 25 17.59 -34.90 -9.58
C THR A 25 16.95 -33.87 -10.51
N ILE A 26 16.77 -34.21 -11.79
CA ILE A 26 16.10 -33.34 -12.76
C ILE A 26 14.63 -33.08 -12.36
N LEU A 27 13.91 -34.12 -11.93
CA LEU A 27 12.53 -33.98 -11.44
C LEU A 27 12.47 -33.12 -10.17
N SER A 28 13.38 -33.31 -9.23
CA SER A 28 13.47 -32.49 -8.02
C SER A 28 13.74 -31.02 -8.35
N MET A 29 14.67 -30.73 -9.27
CA MET A 29 14.93 -29.35 -9.70
C MET A 29 13.71 -28.71 -10.36
N MET A 30 12.97 -29.44 -11.20
CA MET A 30 11.73 -28.91 -11.81
C MET A 30 10.69 -28.56 -10.74
N ILE A 31 10.51 -29.41 -9.73
CA ILE A 31 9.61 -29.15 -8.61
C ILE A 31 10.06 -27.90 -7.84
N SER A 32 11.35 -27.75 -7.54
CA SER A 32 11.90 -26.58 -6.86
C SER A 32 11.69 -25.29 -7.66
N VAL A 33 11.88 -25.31 -8.98
CA VAL A 33 11.61 -24.16 -9.85
C VAL A 33 10.12 -23.78 -9.81
N CYS A 34 9.22 -24.76 -9.85
CA CYS A 34 7.79 -24.52 -9.73
C CYS A 34 7.41 -23.93 -8.37
N GLN A 35 7.99 -24.43 -7.28
CA GLN A 35 7.78 -23.88 -5.94
C GLN A 35 8.30 -22.44 -5.85
N ALA A 36 9.49 -22.16 -6.37
CA ALA A 36 10.06 -20.81 -6.39
C ALA A 36 9.17 -19.83 -7.18
N ARG A 37 8.64 -20.26 -8.34
CA ARG A 37 7.71 -19.45 -9.14
C ARG A 37 6.41 -19.16 -8.39
N LYS A 38 5.82 -20.18 -7.75
CA LYS A 38 4.62 -19.99 -6.92
C LYS A 38 4.90 -19.04 -5.77
N ALA A 39 6.00 -19.23 -5.04
CA ALA A 39 6.39 -18.35 -3.93
C ALA A 39 6.57 -16.90 -4.37
N LYS A 40 7.17 -16.66 -5.54
CA LYS A 40 7.27 -15.32 -6.13
C LYS A 40 5.89 -14.72 -6.41
N SER A 41 4.99 -15.47 -7.03
CA SER A 41 3.61 -15.01 -7.30
C SER A 41 2.83 -14.73 -6.01
N TYR A 42 2.94 -15.59 -4.99
CA TYR A 42 2.31 -15.34 -3.69
C TYR A 42 2.84 -14.06 -3.04
N LYS A 43 4.16 -13.84 -3.08
CA LYS A 43 4.77 -12.61 -2.56
C LYS A 43 4.23 -11.37 -3.28
N GLU A 44 4.12 -11.40 -4.60
CA GLU A 44 3.57 -10.30 -5.39
C GLU A 44 2.10 -10.02 -5.05
N GLN A 45 1.28 -11.06 -4.91
CA GLN A 45 -0.11 -10.93 -4.47
C GLN A 45 -0.23 -10.35 -3.04
N MET A 46 0.62 -10.80 -2.12
CA MET A 46 0.65 -10.27 -0.75
C MET A 46 1.05 -8.79 -0.72
N LEU A 47 2.02 -8.38 -1.53
CA LEU A 47 2.42 -6.98 -1.65
C LEU A 47 1.27 -6.11 -2.20
N GLY A 48 0.56 -6.59 -3.21
CA GLY A 48 -0.62 -5.91 -3.75
C GLY A 48 -1.74 -5.74 -2.71
N ASN A 49 -2.05 -6.81 -1.97
CA ASN A 49 -3.07 -6.78 -0.91
C ASN A 49 -2.66 -5.87 0.26
N LEU A 50 -1.39 -5.88 0.66
CA LEU A 50 -0.88 -5.00 1.71
C LEU A 50 -1.03 -3.53 1.31
N ARG A 51 -0.67 -3.20 0.07
CA ARG A 51 -0.83 -1.85 -0.48
C ARG A 51 -2.30 -1.42 -0.51
N LEU A 52 -3.21 -2.30 -0.93
CA LEU A 52 -4.65 -2.01 -0.92
C LEU A 52 -5.13 -1.67 0.51
N ILE A 53 -4.69 -2.44 1.52
CA ILE A 53 -5.02 -2.18 2.92
C ILE A 53 -4.45 -0.83 3.40
N GLU A 54 -3.23 -0.48 3.00
CA GLU A 54 -2.61 0.81 3.34
C GLU A 54 -3.37 2.00 2.74
N ILE A 55 -3.80 1.90 1.48
CA ILE A 55 -4.59 2.95 0.82
C ILE A 55 -5.99 3.05 1.44
N ILE A 56 -6.66 1.93 1.74
CA ILE A 56 -7.96 1.94 2.43
C ILE A 56 -7.83 2.60 3.82
N ASN A 57 -6.77 2.29 4.57
CA ASN A 57 -6.54 2.92 5.86
C ASN A 57 -6.26 4.42 5.73
N THR A 58 -5.56 4.83 4.68
CA THR A 58 -5.30 6.23 4.38
C THR A 58 -6.58 6.97 4.02
N GLU A 59 -7.45 6.38 3.20
CA GLU A 59 -8.80 6.91 2.89
C GLU A 59 -9.60 7.17 4.17
N LYS A 60 -9.62 6.21 5.11
CA LYS A 60 -10.32 6.36 6.39
C LYS A 60 -9.75 7.50 7.24
N LEU A 61 -8.43 7.64 7.30
CA LEU A 61 -7.77 8.74 8.02
C LEU A 61 -8.15 10.10 7.40
N LEU A 62 -8.17 10.18 6.06
CA LEU A 62 -8.57 11.39 5.35
C LEU A 62 -10.06 11.70 5.54
N SER A 63 -10.94 10.70 5.44
CA SER A 63 -12.38 10.84 5.68
C SER A 63 -12.65 11.39 7.09
N THR A 64 -12.00 10.81 8.10
CA THR A 64 -12.12 11.29 9.48
C THR A 64 -11.49 12.68 9.66
N SER A 65 -10.52 13.09 8.84
CA SER A 65 -9.93 14.43 8.87
C SER A 65 -10.85 15.46 8.23
N ILE A 66 -11.60 15.09 7.18
CA ILE A 66 -12.63 15.93 6.55
C ILE A 66 -13.73 16.24 7.57
N ASP A 67 -14.18 15.22 8.33
CA ASP A 67 -15.20 15.42 9.36
C ASP A 67 -14.73 16.34 10.49
N GLU A 68 -13.47 16.24 10.92
CA GLU A 68 -12.89 17.21 11.87
C GLU A 68 -12.74 18.61 11.25
N CYS A 69 -12.36 18.70 9.98
CA CYS A 69 -12.26 19.96 9.26
C CYS A 69 -13.63 20.66 9.14
N ARG A 70 -14.74 19.91 9.00
CA ARG A 70 -16.10 20.47 9.03
C ARG A 70 -16.42 21.15 10.37
N LYS A 71 -15.96 20.59 11.49
CA LYS A 71 -16.13 21.21 12.81
C LYS A 71 -15.37 22.54 12.97
N LEU A 72 -14.35 22.79 12.14
CA LEU A 72 -13.65 24.07 12.06
C LEU A 72 -14.37 25.10 11.17
N GLN A 73 -15.13 24.63 10.17
CA GLN A 73 -15.99 25.48 9.33
C GLN A 73 -17.26 25.90 10.07
N GLU A 74 -17.83 24.97 10.82
CA GLU A 74 -19.01 25.24 11.64
C GLU A 74 -18.66 26.00 12.92
N LYS A 75 -19.64 26.71 13.48
CA LYS A 75 -19.45 27.43 14.75
C LYS A 75 -19.10 26.41 15.83
N LEU A 76 -17.86 26.49 16.32
CA LEU A 76 -17.32 25.54 17.31
C LEU A 76 -18.34 25.32 18.46
N PRO A 77 -18.71 24.06 18.76
CA PRO A 77 -19.55 23.79 19.90
C PRO A 77 -18.87 24.28 21.18
N ARG A 78 -19.67 24.80 22.13
CA ARG A 78 -19.16 25.32 23.41
C ARG A 78 -18.26 24.27 24.07
N GLY A 79 -17.02 24.65 24.40
CA GLY A 79 -16.01 23.79 25.00
C GLY A 79 -15.05 23.10 24.02
N SER A 80 -15.26 23.25 22.71
CA SER A 80 -14.34 22.73 21.70
C SER A 80 -13.17 23.68 21.44
N ASN A 81 -11.96 23.13 21.40
CA ASN A 81 -10.74 23.90 21.15
C ASN A 81 -10.27 23.70 19.70
N ALA A 82 -10.27 24.79 18.92
CA ALA A 82 -9.77 24.80 17.54
C ALA A 82 -8.33 24.27 17.43
N ALA A 83 -7.48 24.53 18.43
CA ALA A 83 -6.13 24.00 18.47
C ALA A 83 -6.10 22.47 18.63
N ALA A 84 -7.01 21.90 19.43
CA ALA A 84 -7.12 20.46 19.60
C ALA A 84 -7.61 19.79 18.30
N ILE A 85 -8.60 20.36 17.63
CA ILE A 85 -9.07 19.84 16.34
C ILE A 85 -7.96 19.88 15.29
N ARG A 86 -7.23 21.00 15.20
CA ARG A 86 -6.06 21.12 14.31
C ARG A 86 -4.99 20.08 14.62
N ALA A 87 -4.69 19.82 15.90
CA ALA A 87 -3.73 18.78 16.30
C ALA A 87 -4.19 17.38 15.86
N THR A 88 -5.48 17.05 16.03
CA THR A 88 -6.06 15.78 15.58
C THR A 88 -5.98 15.61 14.05
N ILE A 89 -6.25 16.67 13.29
CA ILE A 89 -6.12 16.63 11.82
C ILE A 89 -4.64 16.41 11.43
N GLN A 90 -3.72 17.12 12.09
CA GLN A 90 -2.27 16.97 11.84
C GLN A 90 -1.81 15.54 12.11
N GLU A 91 -2.20 14.95 13.25
CA GLU A 91 -1.86 13.57 13.59
C GLU A 91 -2.35 12.57 12.53
N LYS A 92 -3.58 12.76 12.03
CA LYS A 92 -4.14 11.92 10.96
C LYS A 92 -3.39 12.10 9.64
N LEU A 93 -3.01 13.32 9.29
CA LEU A 93 -2.20 13.62 8.10
C LEU A 93 -0.79 13.03 8.19
N ASP A 94 -0.15 13.11 9.36
CA ASP A 94 1.17 12.52 9.60
C ASP A 94 1.10 10.98 9.52
N ASN A 95 0.06 10.39 10.10
CA ASN A 95 -0.21 8.96 9.99
C ASN A 95 -0.47 8.54 8.54
N ALA A 96 -1.28 9.29 7.79
CA ALA A 96 -1.51 9.06 6.37
C ALA A 96 -0.20 9.14 5.57
N ARG A 97 0.61 10.18 5.81
CA ARG A 97 1.90 10.38 5.15
C ARG A 97 2.88 9.24 5.42
N SER A 98 2.90 8.72 6.65
CA SER A 98 3.80 7.62 7.04
C SER A 98 3.48 6.30 6.34
N LYS A 99 2.21 6.08 5.96
CA LYS A 99 1.73 4.87 5.28
C LYS A 99 1.89 4.94 3.76
N LEU A 100 2.11 6.13 3.21
CA LEU A 100 2.27 6.33 1.77
C LEU A 100 3.73 6.20 1.36
N ASN A 101 4.02 5.26 0.46
CA ASN A 101 5.35 5.02 -0.06
C ASN A 101 5.82 6.16 -1.00
N ASP A 102 7.08 6.58 -0.87
CA ASP A 102 7.69 7.68 -1.66
C ASP A 102 8.10 7.30 -3.08
N GLN A 103 8.29 6.01 -3.36
CA GLN A 103 8.87 5.54 -4.64
C GLN A 103 7.84 5.04 -5.66
N ASP A 104 6.56 5.02 -5.30
CA ASP A 104 5.52 4.28 -6.05
C ASP A 104 4.39 5.24 -6.50
N ASN A 105 3.35 4.69 -7.15
CA ASN A 105 2.19 5.43 -7.65
C ASN A 105 1.60 6.41 -6.61
N ASP A 106 1.79 6.20 -5.31
CA ASP A 106 1.15 6.92 -4.19
C ASP A 106 1.68 8.34 -3.95
N LYS A 107 2.64 8.77 -4.76
CA LYS A 107 3.24 10.11 -4.74
C LYS A 107 2.21 11.23 -4.84
N ASP A 108 1.17 11.08 -5.67
CA ASP A 108 0.16 12.13 -5.88
C ASP A 108 -0.70 12.34 -4.63
N ILE A 109 -1.13 11.25 -3.99
CA ILE A 109 -1.84 11.30 -2.70
C ILE A 109 -0.95 11.93 -1.65
N LYS A 110 0.33 11.49 -1.58
CA LYS A 110 1.28 12.02 -0.61
C LYS A 110 1.52 13.52 -0.79
N LYS A 111 1.60 13.99 -2.03
CA LYS A 111 1.72 15.42 -2.34
C LYS A 111 0.53 16.21 -1.81
N LEU A 112 -0.69 15.71 -2.00
CA LEU A 112 -1.89 16.37 -1.47
C LEU A 112 -1.96 16.34 0.06
N VAL A 113 -1.55 15.25 0.70
CA VAL A 113 -1.43 15.14 2.17
C VAL A 113 -0.42 16.16 2.71
N VAL A 114 0.72 16.34 2.03
CA VAL A 114 1.72 17.36 2.38
C VAL A 114 1.15 18.76 2.21
N SER A 115 0.51 19.06 1.07
CA SER A 115 -0.13 20.36 0.86
C SER A 115 -1.23 20.65 1.88
N ALA A 116 -2.05 19.66 2.25
CA ALA A 116 -3.04 19.80 3.32
C ALA A 116 -2.36 20.12 4.68
N SER A 117 -1.23 19.48 4.97
CA SER A 117 -0.45 19.76 6.20
C SER A 117 0.14 21.17 6.21
N GLU A 118 0.59 21.68 5.05
CA GLU A 118 1.09 23.05 4.90
C GLU A 118 -0.02 24.08 5.16
N VAL A 119 -1.21 23.88 4.58
CA VAL A 119 -2.37 24.76 4.80
C VAL A 119 -2.80 24.73 6.28
N LEU A 120 -2.76 23.55 6.92
CA LEU A 120 -3.03 23.41 8.35
C LEU A 120 -1.98 24.11 9.23
N GLY A 121 -0.71 24.10 8.82
CA GLY A 121 0.36 24.87 9.46
C GLY A 121 0.09 26.37 9.40
N GLN A 122 -0.30 26.89 8.23
CA GLN A 122 -0.67 28.29 8.05
C GLN A 122 -1.91 28.71 8.84
N LEU A 123 -2.84 27.79 9.10
CA LEU A 123 -3.97 28.01 9.99
C LEU A 123 -3.53 28.15 11.45
N ARG A 124 -2.43 27.49 11.85
CA ARG A 124 -1.89 27.53 13.22
C ARG A 124 -1.10 28.81 13.50
N GLU A 125 -0.46 29.37 12.48
CA GLU A 125 0.31 30.63 12.54
C GLU A 125 -0.58 31.88 12.46
N GLY A 126 -1.82 31.75 11.99
CA GLY A 126 -2.80 32.84 11.98
C GLY A 126 -3.23 33.24 13.39
N ASN A 127 -3.60 34.53 13.57
CA ASN A 127 -4.22 35.03 14.79
C ASN A 127 -5.44 34.16 15.20
N ASP A 128 -5.85 34.26 16.47
CA ASP A 128 -6.89 33.43 17.14
C ASP A 128 -8.26 33.31 16.42
N LEU A 129 -8.45 34.04 15.33
CA LEU A 129 -9.58 33.94 14.42
C LEU A 129 -9.32 32.88 13.34
N ILE A 130 -10.18 31.88 13.27
CA ILE A 130 -10.14 30.83 12.25
C ILE A 130 -10.34 31.46 10.86
N ASP A 131 -9.30 31.38 10.03
CA ASP A 131 -9.35 31.78 8.62
C ASP A 131 -10.16 30.76 7.81
N GLN A 132 -11.44 31.11 7.58
CA GLN A 132 -12.39 30.25 6.86
C GLN A 132 -11.95 29.95 5.42
N ALA A 133 -11.18 30.83 4.77
CA ALA A 133 -10.68 30.57 3.42
C ALA A 133 -9.66 29.42 3.44
N LYS A 134 -8.72 29.43 4.40
CA LYS A 134 -7.76 28.35 4.58
C LYS A 134 -8.39 27.05 5.06
N VAL A 135 -9.42 27.11 5.90
CA VAL A 135 -10.18 25.90 6.27
C VAL A 135 -10.91 25.32 5.04
N GLY A 136 -11.45 26.17 4.16
CA GLY A 136 -12.02 25.74 2.88
C GLY A 136 -10.98 25.07 1.98
N GLU A 137 -9.79 25.66 1.86
CA GLU A 137 -8.69 25.09 1.09
C GLU A 137 -8.23 23.73 1.67
N LEU A 138 -8.06 23.63 2.99
CA LEU A 138 -7.73 22.39 3.68
C LEU A 138 -8.76 21.30 3.38
N HIS A 139 -10.05 21.65 3.46
CA HIS A 139 -11.15 20.75 3.16
C HIS A 139 -11.09 20.23 1.72
N SER A 140 -10.84 21.12 0.75
CA SER A 140 -10.68 20.75 -0.67
C SER A 140 -9.51 19.79 -0.87
N LYS A 141 -8.33 20.09 -0.29
CA LYS A 141 -7.14 19.23 -0.42
C LYS A 141 -7.34 17.85 0.18
N LEU A 142 -8.03 17.77 1.32
CA LEU A 142 -8.39 16.50 1.96
C LEU A 142 -9.35 15.70 1.08
N HIS A 143 -10.32 16.36 0.43
CA HIS A 143 -11.27 15.72 -0.48
C HIS A 143 -10.57 15.19 -1.74
N ASP A 144 -9.72 16.00 -2.37
CA ASP A 144 -8.92 15.60 -3.54
C ASP A 144 -8.04 14.37 -3.23
N ALA A 145 -7.39 14.37 -2.06
CA ALA A 145 -6.56 13.25 -1.62
C ALA A 145 -7.39 11.98 -1.41
N ARG A 146 -8.59 12.11 -0.84
CA ARG A 146 -9.51 11.00 -0.62
C ARG A 146 -10.02 10.43 -1.94
N ASP A 147 -10.39 11.28 -2.89
CA ASP A 147 -10.87 10.85 -4.20
C ASP A 147 -9.80 10.09 -4.97
N LEU A 148 -8.54 10.53 -4.90
CA LEU A 148 -7.42 9.76 -5.45
C LEU A 148 -7.21 8.42 -4.73
N CYS A 149 -7.34 8.36 -3.40
CA CYS A 149 -7.33 7.08 -2.68
C CYS A 149 -8.43 6.14 -3.21
N ASN A 150 -9.65 6.65 -3.41
CA ASN A 150 -10.77 5.87 -3.94
C ASN A 150 -10.52 5.37 -5.36
N GLN A 151 -9.99 6.22 -6.25
CA GLN A 151 -9.61 5.80 -7.60
C GLN A 151 -8.60 4.65 -7.57
N LYS A 152 -7.58 4.74 -6.72
CA LYS A 152 -6.58 3.67 -6.59
C LYS A 152 -7.11 2.39 -5.98
N ILE A 153 -8.04 2.49 -5.04
CA ILE A 153 -8.71 1.31 -4.48
C ILE A 153 -9.47 0.58 -5.60
N LEU A 154 -10.06 1.30 -6.55
CA LEU A 154 -10.71 0.70 -7.71
C LEU A 154 -9.69 0.09 -8.67
N ASP A 155 -8.56 0.75 -8.93
CA ASP A 155 -7.51 0.25 -9.84
C ASP A 155 -6.81 -1.00 -9.31
N LEU A 156 -6.73 -1.16 -7.98
CA LEU A 156 -6.09 -2.29 -7.31
C LEU A 156 -7.03 -3.47 -7.04
N ARG A 157 -8.32 -3.33 -7.34
CA ARG A 157 -9.36 -4.35 -7.10
C ARG A 157 -9.64 -5.16 -8.36
#